data_AF-A0A560W248-F1
#
_entry.id   AF-A0A560W248-F1
#
_cell.length_a   1.000
_cell.length_b   1.000
_cell.length_c   1.000
_cell.angle_alpha   90.00
_cell.angle_beta   90.00
_cell.angle_gamma   90.00
#
_symmetry.space_group_name_H-M   'P 1'
#
loop_
_entity.id
_entity.type
_entity.pdbx_description
1 polymer ?
#
loop_
_entity_poly.entity_id
_entity_poly.type
_entity_poly.pdbx_seq_one_letter_code
_entity_poly.pdbx_strand_id
1 'polypeptide(L)'
;MTQRMANPSLVVPGALQPLLDLTEVIGKVGVEQTTLDLIRLRVSQINGRTYTFPDGPEQQRATDARLPKVAAWRTETCFDDAERSALEMAEAVTLMTDPQAMASDEVWEKSARHYTDEQLGALLMHIGLVNFWNRVNVATRQDDAAWR
;
A
#
# COMPACT_ATOMS: atom_id res chain seq x y z
N MET A 1 23.86 4.45 1.12
CA MET A 1 23.80 5.14 -0.19
C MET A 1 23.45 6.59 0.06
N THR A 2 24.03 7.55 -0.67
CA THR A 2 23.69 8.97 -0.52
C THR A 2 22.39 9.30 -1.27
N GLN A 3 21.49 10.02 -0.60
CA GLN A 3 20.27 10.60 -1.17
C GLN A 3 20.60 11.49 -2.37
N ARG A 4 19.80 11.41 -3.44
CA ARG A 4 20.02 12.20 -4.68
C ARG A 4 19.40 13.59 -4.59
N MET A 5 18.27 13.71 -3.90
CA MET A 5 17.54 14.96 -3.64
C MET A 5 16.55 14.79 -2.48
N ALA A 6 16.04 15.88 -1.92
CA ALA A 6 14.89 15.84 -0.99
C ALA A 6 13.68 15.10 -1.60
N ASN A 7 12.76 14.59 -0.77
CA ASN A 7 11.56 13.91 -1.27
C ASN A 7 10.88 14.78 -2.35
N PRO A 8 10.61 14.26 -3.56
CA PRO A 8 9.95 15.02 -4.62
C PRO A 8 8.67 15.73 -4.20
N SER A 9 7.88 15.17 -3.27
CA SER A 9 6.66 15.82 -2.74
C SER A 9 6.95 17.14 -1.99
N LEU A 10 8.15 17.26 -1.40
CA LEU A 10 8.64 18.44 -0.70
C LEU A 10 9.37 19.43 -1.62
N VAL A 11 9.83 18.97 -2.78
CA VAL A 11 10.57 19.80 -3.76
C VAL A 11 9.64 20.45 -4.77
N VAL A 12 8.61 19.74 -5.22
CA VAL A 12 7.62 20.28 -6.17
C VAL A 12 6.62 21.16 -5.41
N PRO A 13 6.55 22.48 -5.67
CA PRO A 13 5.65 23.36 -4.94
C PRO A 13 4.19 22.91 -5.02
N GLY A 14 3.55 22.74 -3.87
CA GLY A 14 2.14 22.33 -3.78
C GLY A 14 1.87 20.85 -4.02
N ALA A 15 2.88 19.99 -4.19
CA ALA A 15 2.67 18.57 -4.48
C ALA A 15 2.30 17.72 -3.25
N LEU A 16 2.83 18.03 -2.06
CA LEU A 16 2.58 17.22 -0.87
C LEU A 16 1.10 17.23 -0.44
N GLN A 17 0.47 18.39 -0.36
CA GLN A 17 -0.87 18.51 0.22
C GLN A 17 -1.93 17.66 -0.52
N PRO A 18 -2.01 17.67 -1.87
CA PRO A 18 -2.95 16.80 -2.59
C PRO A 18 -2.73 15.30 -2.34
N LEU A 19 -1.48 14.86 -2.12
CA LEU A 19 -1.18 13.46 -1.82
C LEU A 19 -1.64 13.08 -0.39
N LEU A 20 -1.53 14.02 0.56
CA LEU A 20 -2.07 13.85 1.91
C LEU A 20 -3.59 13.85 1.91
N ASP A 21 -4.22 14.78 1.19
CA ASP A 21 -5.68 14.86 1.05
C ASP A 21 -6.24 13.58 0.43
N LEU A 22 -5.57 13.03 -0.59
CA LEU A 22 -5.94 11.75 -1.19
C LEU A 22 -5.85 10.60 -0.17
N THR A 23 -4.79 10.56 0.64
CA THR A 23 -4.62 9.56 1.71
C THR A 23 -5.76 9.67 2.73
N GLU A 24 -6.13 10.88 3.12
CA GLU A 24 -7.22 11.14 4.07
C GLU A 24 -8.58 10.69 3.51
N VAL A 25 -8.87 11.01 2.25
CA VAL A 25 -10.13 10.60 1.61
C VAL A 25 -10.22 9.08 1.54
N ILE A 26 -9.15 8.39 1.11
CA ILE A 26 -9.08 6.92 1.07
C ILE A 26 -9.42 6.32 2.44
N GLY A 27 -8.83 6.84 3.52
CA GLY A 27 -9.04 6.35 4.88
C GLY A 27 -10.46 6.55 5.42
N LYS A 28 -11.31 7.35 4.76
CA LYS A 28 -12.69 7.63 5.17
C LYS A 28 -13.74 6.77 4.46
N VAL A 29 -13.36 5.97 3.47
CA VAL A 29 -14.29 5.17 2.65
C VAL A 29 -14.70 3.85 3.35
N GLY A 30 -14.29 3.64 4.60
CA GLY A 30 -14.70 2.49 5.40
C GLY A 30 -13.98 1.19 5.02
N VAL A 31 -12.82 1.25 4.38
CA VAL A 31 -11.86 0.14 4.39
C VAL A 31 -11.12 0.18 5.72
N GLU A 32 -11.04 -0.97 6.40
CA GLU A 32 -10.32 -1.06 7.67
C GLU A 32 -8.86 -0.61 7.51
N GLN A 33 -8.40 0.23 8.44
CA GLN A 33 -7.07 0.81 8.38
C GLN A 33 -5.98 -0.27 8.44
N THR A 34 -6.23 -1.37 9.15
CA THR A 34 -5.37 -2.55 9.20
C THR A 34 -5.19 -3.18 7.83
N THR A 35 -6.25 -3.30 7.02
CA THR A 35 -6.16 -3.81 5.64
C THR A 35 -5.31 -2.88 4.77
N LEU A 36 -5.49 -1.57 4.87
CA LEU A 36 -4.66 -0.59 4.14
C LEU A 36 -3.18 -0.69 4.53
N ASP A 37 -2.89 -0.97 5.80
CA ASP A 37 -1.54 -1.15 6.31
C ASP A 37 -0.89 -2.45 5.81
N LEU A 38 -1.66 -3.54 5.76
CA LEU A 38 -1.24 -4.82 5.16
C LEU A 38 -0.91 -4.67 3.68
N ILE A 39 -1.77 -3.99 2.91
CA ILE A 39 -1.54 -3.67 1.50
C ILE A 39 -0.26 -2.86 1.36
N ARG A 40 -0.11 -1.79 2.15
CA ARG A 40 1.07 -0.92 2.08
C ARG A 40 2.34 -1.70 2.29
N LEU A 41 2.38 -2.56 3.31
CA LEU A 41 3.53 -3.40 3.59
C LEU A 41 3.80 -4.38 2.45
N ARG A 42 2.77 -5.04 1.91
CA ARG A 42 2.93 -6.03 0.83
C ARG A 42 3.41 -5.40 -0.48
N VAL A 43 2.83 -4.27 -0.87
CA VAL A 43 3.24 -3.51 -2.06
C VAL A 43 4.69 -3.04 -1.93
N SER A 44 5.11 -2.57 -0.76
CA SER A 44 6.50 -2.20 -0.50
C SER A 44 7.45 -3.39 -0.61
N GLN A 45 7.10 -4.55 -0.05
CA GLN A 45 7.91 -5.76 -0.17
C GLN A 45 8.13 -6.18 -1.63
N ILE A 46 7.07 -6.15 -2.46
CA ILE A 46 7.17 -6.46 -3.90
C ILE A 46 8.10 -5.47 -4.61
N ASN A 47 8.04 -4.19 -4.23
CA ASN A 47 8.92 -3.15 -4.76
C ASN A 47 10.33 -3.16 -4.13
N GLY A 48 10.68 -4.18 -3.34
CA GLY A 48 11.99 -4.32 -2.70
C GLY A 48 12.26 -3.31 -1.59
N ARG A 49 11.20 -2.83 -0.91
CA ARG A 49 11.27 -1.85 0.18
C ARG A 49 10.71 -2.41 1.48
N THR A 50 11.27 -1.92 2.58
CA THR A 50 10.73 -2.06 3.92
C THR A 50 9.85 -0.85 4.23
N TYR A 51 8.69 -1.09 4.84
CA TYR A 51 7.83 -0.03 5.34
C TYR A 51 7.91 0.01 6.86
N THR A 52 8.25 1.17 7.38
CA THR A 52 8.23 1.46 8.82
C THR A 52 7.13 2.47 9.09
N PHE A 53 6.29 2.18 10.08
CA PHE A 53 5.32 3.15 10.55
C PHE A 53 6.05 4.36 11.13
N PRO A 54 5.57 5.58 10.86
CA PRO A 54 6.18 6.75 11.45
C PRO A 54 5.88 6.80 12.95
N ASP A 55 6.77 7.45 13.70
CA ASP A 55 6.54 7.77 15.10
C ASP A 55 5.23 8.54 15.29
N GLY A 56 4.57 8.32 16.43
CA GLY A 56 3.31 8.96 16.80
C GLY A 56 2.15 7.98 16.96
N PRO A 57 0.89 8.43 16.81
CA PRO A 57 -0.29 7.58 17.02
C PRO A 57 -0.30 6.32 16.14
N GLU A 58 0.25 6.45 14.92
CA GLU A 58 0.36 5.36 13.97
C GLU A 58 1.28 4.23 14.42
N GLN A 59 2.23 4.50 15.33
CA GLN A 59 3.18 3.51 15.84
C GLN A 59 2.47 2.36 16.57
N GLN A 60 1.29 2.59 17.14
CA GLN A 60 0.48 1.53 17.76
C GLN A 60 0.09 0.45 16.73
N ARG A 61 -0.09 0.84 15.45
CA ARG A 61 -0.42 -0.07 14.36
C ARG A 61 0.75 -1.00 14.02
N ALA A 62 1.99 -0.57 14.28
CA ALA A 62 3.17 -1.41 14.13
C ALA A 62 3.22 -2.59 15.11
N THR A 63 2.35 -2.61 16.13
CA THR A 63 2.26 -3.71 17.10
C THR A 63 1.39 -4.88 16.61
N ASP A 64 0.74 -4.75 15.44
CA ASP A 64 0.01 -5.87 14.83
C ASP A 64 0.99 -7.00 14.47
N ALA A 65 0.90 -8.09 15.24
CA ALA A 65 1.74 -9.27 15.11
C ALA A 65 1.59 -10.00 13.75
N ARG A 66 0.60 -9.63 12.93
CA ARG A 66 0.40 -10.16 11.59
C ARG A 66 1.26 -9.48 10.54
N LEU A 67 1.73 -8.24 10.77
CA LEU A 67 2.52 -7.49 9.79
C LEU A 67 3.76 -8.26 9.28
N PRO A 68 4.59 -8.89 10.14
CA PRO A 68 5.74 -9.66 9.67
C PRO A 68 5.37 -10.87 8.80
N LYS A 69 4.11 -11.32 8.87
CA LYS A 69 3.60 -12.51 8.18
C LYS A 69 3.01 -12.20 6.80
N VAL A 70 2.83 -10.93 6.45
CA VAL A 70 2.13 -10.53 5.21
C VAL A 70 2.81 -11.06 3.94
N ALA A 71 4.13 -11.27 3.96
CA ALA A 71 4.84 -11.86 2.82
C ALA A 71 4.37 -13.29 2.50
N ALA A 72 3.92 -14.02 3.52
CA ALA A 72 3.44 -15.39 3.45
C ALA A 72 1.91 -15.47 3.58
N TRP A 73 1.18 -14.39 3.28
CA TRP A 73 -0.26 -14.28 3.52
C TRP A 73 -1.08 -15.45 2.93
N ARG A 74 -0.66 -16.02 1.80
CA ARG A 74 -1.35 -17.16 1.17
C ARG A 74 -1.41 -18.40 2.05
N THR A 75 -0.39 -18.64 2.87
CA THR A 75 -0.31 -19.81 3.76
C THR A 75 -0.67 -19.51 5.21
N GLU A 76 -0.70 -18.23 5.58
CA GLU A 76 -1.03 -17.78 6.93
C GLU A 76 -2.55 -17.75 7.15
N THR A 77 -2.99 -18.22 8.32
CA THR A 77 -4.42 -18.32 8.68
C THR A 77 -4.94 -17.10 9.44
N CYS A 78 -4.07 -16.13 9.73
CA CYS A 78 -4.42 -14.93 10.50
C CYS A 78 -5.03 -13.78 9.69
N PHE A 79 -5.19 -13.98 8.37
CA PHE A 79 -5.82 -13.03 7.46
C PHE A 79 -7.20 -13.56 7.04
N ASP A 80 -8.22 -12.72 7.15
CA ASP A 80 -9.57 -13.09 6.72
C ASP A 80 -9.75 -13.03 5.19
N ASP A 81 -10.89 -13.47 4.68
CA ASP A 81 -11.13 -13.53 3.23
C ASP A 81 -11.10 -12.16 2.55
N ALA A 82 -11.53 -11.10 3.24
CA ALA A 82 -11.50 -9.74 2.72
C ALA A 82 -10.05 -9.24 2.63
N GLU A 83 -9.27 -9.36 3.71
CA GLU A 83 -7.85 -9.02 3.76
C GLU A 83 -7.05 -9.80 2.71
N ARG A 84 -7.33 -11.10 2.54
CA ARG A 84 -6.69 -11.95 1.54
C ARG A 84 -7.02 -11.49 0.12
N SER A 85 -8.27 -11.14 -0.15
CA SER A 85 -8.67 -10.61 -1.45
C SER A 85 -8.02 -9.25 -1.74
N ALA A 86 -7.92 -8.37 -0.75
CA ALA A 86 -7.24 -7.09 -0.88
C ALA A 86 -5.72 -7.25 -1.11
N LEU A 87 -5.09 -8.24 -0.47
CA LEU A 87 -3.69 -8.59 -0.71
C LEU A 87 -3.48 -9.15 -2.11
N GLU A 88 -4.37 -10.03 -2.60
CA GLU A 88 -4.34 -10.54 -3.97
C GLU A 88 -4.43 -9.40 -4.99
N MET A 89 -5.39 -8.49 -4.81
CA MET A 89 -5.53 -7.27 -5.62
C MET A 89 -4.28 -6.39 -5.57
N ALA A 90 -3.68 -6.21 -4.38
CA ALA A 90 -2.48 -5.42 -4.20
C ALA A 90 -1.27 -5.99 -4.97
N GLU A 91 -1.08 -7.31 -4.97
CA GLU A 91 -0.05 -7.94 -5.79
C GLU A 91 -0.36 -7.75 -7.28
N ALA A 92 -1.61 -7.97 -7.70
CA ALA A 92 -1.97 -7.98 -9.10
C ALA A 92 -1.86 -6.61 -9.77
N VAL A 93 -2.26 -5.55 -9.06
CA VAL A 93 -2.11 -4.16 -9.51
C VAL A 93 -0.64 -3.74 -9.50
N THR A 94 0.14 -4.20 -8.52
CA THR A 94 1.58 -3.87 -8.44
C THR A 94 2.38 -4.54 -9.55
N LEU A 95 2.05 -5.79 -9.90
CA LEU A 95 2.70 -6.60 -10.93
C LEU A 95 2.04 -6.45 -12.31
N MET A 96 1.44 -5.28 -12.61
CA MET A 96 0.69 -5.02 -13.85
C MET A 96 1.44 -5.30 -15.17
N THR A 97 2.77 -5.40 -15.14
CA THR A 97 3.60 -5.70 -16.33
C THR A 97 3.80 -7.20 -16.55
N ASP A 98 3.43 -8.06 -15.59
CA ASP A 98 3.48 -9.51 -15.72
C ASP A 98 2.09 -10.02 -16.17
N PRO A 99 1.95 -10.57 -17.39
CA PRO A 99 0.68 -11.08 -17.90
C PRO A 99 0.07 -12.20 -17.06
N GLN A 100 0.87 -12.92 -16.27
CA GLN A 100 0.38 -14.01 -15.41
C GLN A 100 -0.05 -13.50 -14.03
N ALA A 101 0.33 -12.28 -13.66
CA ALA A 101 0.05 -11.71 -12.34
C ALA A 101 -0.86 -10.49 -12.39
N MET A 102 -1.18 -9.93 -13.56
CA MET A 102 -2.07 -8.78 -13.68
C MET A 102 -3.48 -9.07 -13.12
N ALA A 103 -4.19 -8.02 -12.73
CA ALA A 103 -5.55 -8.11 -12.20
C ALA A 103 -6.51 -8.70 -13.25
N SER A 104 -6.81 -9.99 -13.11
CA SER A 104 -7.80 -10.69 -13.93
C SER A 104 -9.22 -10.42 -13.44
N ASP A 105 -10.20 -10.77 -14.27
CA ASP A 105 -11.62 -10.71 -13.89
C ASP A 105 -11.89 -11.53 -12.61
N GLU A 106 -11.19 -12.66 -12.41
CA GLU A 106 -11.31 -13.46 -11.20
C GLU A 106 -10.83 -12.70 -9.94
N VAL A 107 -9.70 -11.99 -10.03
CA VAL A 107 -9.20 -11.17 -8.91
C VAL A 107 -10.19 -10.05 -8.59
N TRP A 108 -10.73 -9.40 -9.63
CA TRP A 108 -11.76 -8.37 -9.49
C TRP A 108 -13.02 -8.91 -8.81
N GLU A 109 -13.58 -10.00 -9.33
CA GLU A 109 -14.81 -10.61 -8.81
C GLU A 109 -14.66 -11.10 -7.36
N LYS A 110 -13.47 -11.59 -6.97
CA LYS A 110 -13.20 -11.94 -5.57
C LYS A 110 -13.28 -10.70 -4.68
N SER A 111 -12.60 -9.61 -5.04
CA SER A 111 -12.62 -8.39 -4.23
C SER A 111 -14.00 -7.74 -4.17
N ALA A 112 -14.76 -7.77 -5.27
CA ALA A 112 -16.12 -7.23 -5.34
C ALA A 112 -17.14 -7.99 -4.45
N ARG A 113 -16.80 -9.17 -3.94
CA ARG A 113 -17.63 -9.88 -2.93
C ARG A 113 -17.47 -9.31 -1.52
N HIS A 114 -16.36 -8.62 -1.24
CA HIS A 114 -16.00 -8.14 0.09
C HIS A 114 -16.09 -6.62 0.22
N TYR A 115 -15.96 -5.89 -0.90
CA TYR A 115 -15.86 -4.44 -0.92
C TYR A 115 -16.91 -3.84 -1.85
N THR A 116 -17.48 -2.71 -1.41
CA THR A 116 -18.32 -1.84 -2.25
C THR A 116 -17.49 -1.17 -3.35
N ASP A 117 -18.15 -0.60 -4.37
CA ASP A 117 -17.46 0.14 -5.45
C ASP A 117 -16.57 1.27 -4.91
N GLU A 118 -17.03 2.00 -3.90
CA GLU A 118 -16.25 3.06 -3.27
C GLU A 118 -15.01 2.49 -2.56
N GLN A 119 -15.16 1.40 -1.81
CA GLN A 119 -14.06 0.73 -1.13
C GLN A 119 -13.06 0.11 -2.12
N LEU A 120 -13.52 -0.49 -3.22
CA LEU A 120 -12.65 -0.97 -4.30
C LEU A 120 -11.86 0.17 -4.92
N GLY A 121 -12.52 1.30 -5.20
CA GLY A 121 -11.86 2.51 -5.67
C GLY A 121 -10.78 2.99 -4.70
N ALA A 122 -11.09 3.01 -3.39
CA ALA A 122 -10.14 3.36 -2.34
C ALA A 122 -8.94 2.40 -2.28
N LEU A 123 -9.16 1.09 -2.40
CA LEU A 123 -8.10 0.08 -2.45
C LEU A 123 -7.16 0.31 -3.64
N LEU A 124 -7.70 0.49 -4.84
CA LEU A 124 -6.90 0.73 -6.04
C LEU A 124 -6.09 2.03 -5.95
N MET A 125 -6.72 3.12 -5.49
CA MET A 125 -6.04 4.40 -5.28
C MET A 125 -4.93 4.27 -4.23
N HIS A 126 -5.17 3.54 -3.13
CA HIS A 126 -4.17 3.28 -2.11
C HIS A 126 -2.98 2.49 -2.65
N ILE A 127 -3.24 1.40 -3.38
CA ILE A 127 -2.19 0.59 -4.02
C ILE A 127 -1.36 1.46 -4.98
N GLY A 128 -2.03 2.29 -5.78
CA GLY A 128 -1.38 3.24 -6.71
C GLY A 128 -0.52 4.26 -5.97
N LEU A 129 -1.02 4.84 -4.88
CA LEU A 129 -0.31 5.82 -4.08
C LEU A 129 0.93 5.21 -3.39
N VAL A 130 0.81 4.00 -2.85
CA VAL A 130 1.98 3.27 -2.29
C VAL A 130 3.00 2.98 -3.39
N ASN A 131 2.56 2.56 -4.56
CA ASN A 131 3.43 2.34 -5.72
C ASN A 131 4.12 3.63 -6.21
N PHE A 132 3.43 4.77 -6.16
CA PHE A 132 4.00 6.08 -6.43
C PHE A 132 5.12 6.41 -5.45
N TRP A 133 4.86 6.32 -4.14
CA TRP A 133 5.85 6.58 -3.10
C TRP A 133 7.08 5.67 -3.24
N ASN A 134 6.86 4.37 -3.50
CA ASN A 134 7.94 3.42 -3.77
C ASN A 134 8.83 3.84 -4.94
N ARG A 135 8.23 4.28 -6.05
CA ARG A 135 8.98 4.70 -7.25
C ARG A 135 9.80 5.96 -6.98
N VAL A 136 9.20 7.00 -6.40
CA VAL A 136 9.92 8.26 -6.15
C VAL A 136 11.03 8.09 -5.11
N ASN A 137 10.81 7.29 -4.08
CA ASN A 137 11.78 7.07 -3.01
C ASN A 137 12.96 6.21 -3.47
N VAL A 138 12.71 5.16 -4.26
CA VAL A 138 13.77 4.38 -4.90
C VAL A 138 14.57 5.24 -5.88
N ALA A 139 13.91 6.00 -6.74
CA ALA A 139 14.56 6.83 -7.74
C ALA A 139 15.45 7.92 -7.10
N THR A 140 15.09 8.43 -5.92
CA THR A 140 15.81 9.50 -5.22
C THR A 140 16.71 9.00 -4.08
N ARG A 141 16.74 7.68 -3.82
CA ARG A 141 17.51 7.04 -2.73
C ARG A 141 17.13 7.60 -1.35
N GLN A 142 15.83 7.77 -1.08
CA GLN A 142 15.36 8.05 0.28
C GLN A 142 15.60 6.85 1.20
N ASP A 143 15.89 7.12 2.46
CA ASP A 143 15.85 6.12 3.53
C ASP A 143 14.40 5.73 3.87
N ASP A 144 14.20 4.55 4.44
CA ASP A 144 12.87 4.03 4.81
C ASP A 144 12.19 4.88 5.89
N ALA A 145 12.96 5.61 6.70
CA ALA A 145 12.44 6.55 7.70
C ALA A 145 11.89 7.86 7.11
N ALA A 146 12.23 8.20 5.85
CA ALA A 146 11.85 9.46 5.22
C ALA A 146 10.54 9.37 4.42
N TRP A 147 9.64 8.44 4.79
CA TRP A 147 8.44 8.14 4.03
C TRP A 147 7.30 9.16 4.24
N ARG A 148 7.48 10.39 3.77
CA ARG A 148 6.44 11.43 3.58
C ARG A 148 6.87 12.39 2.48
#